data_AF-A0A934YHA1-F1
#
_entry.id   AF-A0A934YHA1-F1
#
_cell.length_a   1.000
_cell.length_b   1.000
_cell.length_c   1.000
_cell.angle_alpha   90.00
_cell.angle_beta   90.00
_cell.angle_gamma   90.00
#
_symmetry.space_group_name_H-M   'P 1'
#
loop_
_entity.id
_entity.type
_entity.pdbx_description
1 polymer ?
#
loop_
_entity_poly.entity_id
_entity_poly.type
_entity_poly.pdbx_seq_one_letter_code
_entity_poly.pdbx_strand_id
1 'polypeptide(L)'
;MTYRDPGPDPLAVDPELMAHAQAVQRKRAIAAVMGVALVAAVGVGVASMVSSRQDAKESEEAVAKLSTCLLADPATEAPTKLVRASQLAELNRPAATERWPGRCAAYARGLADHAKRRGLPALASSSTKLGLALDAPESYAADLQPVTARVFDEIAKAKIARRATEGVPKAPAPSAHLTLATLPDAAQLLPKGTMMRVVHPAPFPSQPLRLVFDEEGLTQGPLACRLDAKEKALLCHKVTGPAASKSPSLRLWGTTARPEQAPLLFAGNRGTFGVFRSDTGAEVVGKLKNGAYGASLLDDGTFAYLDWNDQAPQIRLFRGELGGSFEEVKLLDRKDTGNPYYATAMFFGTFLFKSRNKDDGIHLMARRIEGAKDKPAAGPAVDVGRIGEIGRIDGGDGEEPHLVACRPGERDRADGASKRAPIAIKAKGWDHSYITFMTDAETPGEAPRFSPPVASTVLWGDLYCRGGEAVLVANEGESAASGYWPSVVVSRCSASGCKDTTMAFKKSIGQDPLLAPASKADVQGVELAGKLLFVWRAASGGLRMRLGPAEQLASAEERVLFDDHAHDDGYRAEPTLLEFQVLSSGTDAVLLLNTTRGLYGFVIDGAGAVAPLAIKVS
;
A
#
# COMPACT_ATOMS: atom_id res chain seq x y z
N MET A 1 -51.03 -102.59 60.78
CA MET A 1 -50.41 -101.64 61.75
C MET A 1 -50.25 -100.33 60.98
N THR A 2 -50.84 -99.18 61.28
CA THR A 2 -51.53 -98.58 62.46
C THR A 2 -52.25 -97.34 61.87
N TYR A 3 -53.58 -97.26 61.88
CA TYR A 3 -54.45 -96.43 62.75
C TYR A 3 -54.13 -94.91 62.87
N ARG A 4 -54.97 -94.02 62.28
CA ARG A 4 -55.77 -92.99 62.99
C ARG A 4 -56.71 -92.19 62.06
N ASP A 5 -57.90 -91.96 62.61
CA ASP A 5 -59.12 -91.26 62.17
C ASP A 5 -59.21 -89.87 62.91
N PRO A 6 -60.26 -89.00 62.83
CA PRO A 6 -61.17 -88.50 61.75
C PRO A 6 -61.29 -86.94 61.65
N GLY A 7 -61.87 -86.44 60.54
CA GLY A 7 -62.78 -85.27 60.42
C GLY A 7 -62.23 -83.83 60.44
N PRO A 8 -63.05 -82.76 60.19
CA PRO A 8 -64.38 -82.66 59.54
C PRO A 8 -64.42 -81.66 58.34
N ASP A 9 -65.47 -81.73 57.52
CA ASP A 9 -65.89 -80.68 56.57
C ASP A 9 -66.67 -79.61 57.37
N PRO A 10 -66.46 -78.29 57.17
CA PRO A 10 -67.20 -77.56 56.14
C PRO A 10 -66.48 -76.29 55.61
N LEU A 11 -66.98 -75.66 54.53
CA LEU A 11 -67.29 -74.22 54.42
C LEU A 11 -67.66 -73.85 52.97
N ALA A 12 -68.95 -73.62 52.74
CA ALA A 12 -69.46 -72.93 51.56
C ALA A 12 -69.02 -71.46 51.58
N VAL A 13 -68.36 -71.00 50.51
CA VAL A 13 -67.94 -69.61 50.33
C VAL A 13 -69.08 -68.85 49.64
N ASP A 14 -69.55 -67.80 50.31
CA ASP A 14 -70.57 -66.86 49.81
C ASP A 14 -70.06 -66.08 48.57
N PRO A 15 -70.69 -66.23 47.39
CA PRO A 15 -70.29 -65.56 46.15
C PRO A 15 -70.36 -64.03 46.19
N GLU A 16 -71.21 -63.41 47.03
CA GLU A 16 -71.36 -61.96 47.08
C GLU A 16 -70.20 -61.25 47.79
N LEU A 17 -69.60 -61.90 48.79
CA LEU A 17 -68.41 -61.40 49.49
C LEU A 17 -67.16 -61.38 48.59
N MET A 18 -67.04 -62.31 47.64
CA MET A 18 -65.95 -62.35 46.67
C MET A 18 -66.07 -61.26 45.60
N ALA A 19 -67.30 -60.94 45.15
CA ALA A 19 -67.53 -59.89 44.16
C ALA A 19 -67.22 -58.49 44.71
N HIS A 20 -67.54 -58.23 45.99
CA HIS A 20 -67.25 -56.92 46.60
C HIS A 20 -65.75 -56.73 46.90
N ALA A 21 -65.05 -57.79 47.30
CA ALA A 21 -63.60 -57.77 47.51
C ALA A 21 -62.82 -57.57 46.19
N GLN A 22 -63.25 -58.20 45.09
CA GLN A 22 -62.65 -58.02 43.77
C GLN A 22 -62.88 -56.62 43.18
N ALA A 23 -64.03 -55.99 43.44
CA ALA A 23 -64.31 -54.62 43.01
C ALA A 23 -63.44 -53.57 43.75
N VAL A 24 -63.19 -53.76 45.04
CA VAL A 24 -62.31 -52.88 45.83
C VAL A 24 -60.83 -53.10 45.47
N GLN A 25 -60.41 -54.35 45.21
CA GLN A 25 -59.06 -54.62 44.69
C GLN A 25 -58.84 -54.05 43.29
N ARG A 26 -59.81 -54.11 42.36
CA ARG A 26 -59.69 -53.48 41.04
C ARG A 26 -59.57 -51.96 41.13
N LYS A 27 -60.37 -51.29 41.98
CA LYS A 27 -60.26 -49.83 42.18
C LYS A 27 -58.91 -49.43 42.80
N ARG A 28 -58.38 -50.21 43.75
CA ARG A 28 -57.05 -49.98 44.35
C ARG A 28 -55.91 -50.25 43.35
N ALA A 29 -56.02 -51.28 42.53
CA ALA A 29 -55.04 -51.59 41.49
C ALA A 29 -55.02 -50.51 40.38
N ILE A 30 -56.17 -50.03 39.93
CA ILE A 30 -56.25 -48.95 38.94
C ILE A 30 -55.72 -47.63 39.51
N ALA A 31 -56.02 -47.29 40.77
CA ALA A 31 -55.47 -46.11 41.44
C ALA A 31 -53.95 -46.20 41.64
N ALA A 32 -53.42 -47.39 41.96
CA ALA A 32 -51.98 -47.62 42.08
C ALA A 32 -51.26 -47.53 40.72
N VAL A 33 -51.84 -48.11 39.66
CA VAL A 33 -51.27 -48.02 38.30
C VAL A 33 -51.33 -46.59 37.76
N MET A 34 -52.43 -45.86 37.97
CA MET A 34 -52.53 -44.44 37.63
C MET A 34 -51.56 -43.59 38.46
N GLY A 35 -51.39 -43.88 39.75
CA GLY A 35 -50.42 -43.22 40.61
C GLY A 35 -48.97 -43.44 40.17
N VAL A 36 -48.60 -44.68 39.81
CA VAL A 36 -47.27 -45.01 39.27
C VAL A 36 -47.06 -44.39 37.90
N ALA A 37 -48.06 -44.40 37.01
CA ALA A 37 -48.00 -43.75 35.71
C ALA A 37 -47.86 -42.21 35.83
N LEU A 38 -48.53 -41.60 36.81
CA LEU A 38 -48.42 -40.15 37.07
C LEU A 38 -47.04 -39.80 37.66
N VAL A 39 -46.53 -40.58 38.60
CA VAL A 39 -45.18 -40.38 39.17
C VAL A 39 -44.10 -40.63 38.11
N ALA A 40 -44.25 -41.64 37.25
CA ALA A 40 -43.36 -41.88 36.13
C ALA A 40 -43.42 -40.75 35.09
N ALA A 41 -44.62 -40.27 34.74
CA ALA A 41 -44.79 -39.15 33.81
C ALA A 41 -44.23 -37.83 34.36
N VAL A 42 -44.42 -37.56 35.66
CA VAL A 42 -43.83 -36.40 36.35
C VAL A 42 -42.31 -36.55 36.44
N GLY A 43 -41.79 -37.74 36.76
CA GLY A 43 -40.36 -38.02 36.80
C GLY A 43 -39.67 -37.84 35.45
N VAL A 44 -40.29 -38.32 34.37
CA VAL A 44 -39.80 -38.14 32.99
C VAL A 44 -39.88 -36.65 32.58
N GLY A 45 -40.96 -35.95 32.94
CA GLY A 45 -41.11 -34.52 32.68
C GLY A 45 -40.06 -33.66 33.39
N VAL A 46 -39.79 -33.92 34.67
CA VAL A 46 -38.76 -33.21 35.44
C VAL A 46 -37.36 -33.53 34.91
N ALA A 47 -37.05 -34.79 34.60
CA ALA A 47 -35.77 -35.17 34.02
C ALA A 47 -35.51 -34.50 32.66
N SER A 48 -36.52 -34.46 31.78
CA SER A 48 -36.44 -33.78 30.48
C SER A 48 -36.28 -32.26 30.61
N MET A 49 -36.94 -31.65 31.60
CA MET A 49 -36.79 -30.22 31.87
C MET A 49 -35.40 -29.87 32.41
N VAL A 50 -34.84 -30.71 33.29
CA VAL A 50 -33.49 -30.53 33.83
C VAL A 50 -32.43 -30.72 32.74
N SER A 51 -32.55 -31.78 31.92
CA SER A 51 -31.63 -32.00 30.80
C SER A 51 -31.68 -30.87 29.78
N SER A 52 -32.89 -30.39 29.42
CA SER A 52 -33.07 -29.26 28.51
C SER A 52 -32.43 -27.96 29.02
N ARG A 53 -32.54 -27.68 30.33
CA ARG A 53 -31.88 -26.52 30.95
C ARG A 53 -30.36 -26.65 30.97
N GLN A 54 -29.85 -27.85 31.25
CA GLN A 54 -28.41 -28.10 31.23
C GLN A 54 -27.84 -27.97 29.81
N ASP A 55 -28.48 -28.57 28.80
CA ASP A 55 -28.07 -28.44 27.40
C ASP A 55 -28.14 -26.99 26.91
N ALA A 56 -29.12 -26.20 27.37
CA ALA A 56 -29.21 -24.77 27.08
C ALA A 56 -28.04 -23.99 27.67
N LYS A 57 -27.70 -24.23 28.95
CA LYS A 57 -26.56 -23.61 29.62
C LYS A 57 -25.23 -23.98 28.96
N GLU A 58 -25.05 -25.26 28.61
CA GLU A 58 -23.85 -25.72 27.92
C GLU A 58 -23.73 -25.13 26.51
N SER A 59 -24.86 -24.97 25.79
CA SER A 59 -24.88 -24.29 24.48
C SER A 59 -24.50 -22.81 24.61
N GLU A 60 -25.01 -22.11 25.62
CA GLU A 60 -24.64 -20.71 25.92
C GLU A 60 -23.15 -20.58 26.23
N GLU A 61 -22.61 -21.49 27.05
CA GLU A 61 -21.18 -21.53 27.36
C GLU A 61 -20.33 -21.82 26.12
N ALA A 62 -20.76 -22.74 25.25
CA ALA A 62 -20.08 -23.04 24.00
C ALA A 62 -20.10 -21.85 23.02
N VAL A 63 -21.22 -21.14 22.91
CA VAL A 63 -21.31 -19.88 22.16
C VAL A 63 -20.38 -18.82 22.75
N ALA A 64 -20.31 -18.70 24.08
CA ALA A 64 -19.40 -17.75 24.73
C ALA A 64 -17.92 -18.07 24.46
N LYS A 65 -17.53 -19.35 24.54
CA LYS A 65 -16.18 -19.81 24.21
C LYS A 65 -15.83 -19.55 22.75
N LEU A 66 -16.71 -19.94 21.82
CA LEU A 66 -16.50 -19.70 20.39
C LEU A 66 -16.41 -18.21 20.06
N SER A 67 -17.34 -17.40 20.61
CA SER A 67 -17.35 -15.95 20.40
C SER A 67 -16.11 -15.28 20.96
N THR A 68 -15.64 -15.69 22.14
CA THR A 68 -14.41 -15.16 22.74
C THR A 68 -13.19 -15.51 21.88
N CYS A 69 -13.10 -16.75 21.40
CA CYS A 69 -11.97 -17.20 20.58
C CYS A 69 -11.93 -16.53 19.20
N LEU A 70 -13.08 -16.37 18.53
CA LEU A 70 -13.14 -15.82 17.17
C LEU A 70 -13.27 -14.30 17.10
N LEU A 71 -13.93 -13.67 18.06
CA LEU A 71 -14.30 -12.25 17.98
C LEU A 71 -13.62 -11.37 19.04
N ALA A 72 -13.03 -11.97 20.08
CA ALA A 72 -12.52 -11.32 21.30
C ALA A 72 -13.58 -10.54 22.12
N ASP A 73 -14.34 -9.64 21.48
CA ASP A 73 -15.49 -8.92 22.02
C ASP A 73 -16.71 -9.09 21.08
N PRO A 74 -17.81 -9.71 21.54
CA PRO A 74 -18.98 -9.96 20.69
C PRO A 74 -19.87 -8.73 20.41
N ALA A 75 -19.61 -7.55 20.99
CA ALA A 75 -20.61 -6.47 21.06
C ALA A 75 -20.47 -5.31 20.05
N THR A 76 -19.37 -5.17 19.32
CA THR A 76 -19.07 -3.90 18.61
C THR A 76 -19.29 -3.93 17.10
N GLU A 77 -19.10 -5.07 16.42
CA GLU A 77 -19.15 -5.18 14.96
C GLU A 77 -19.73 -6.53 14.46
N ALA A 78 -20.00 -6.62 13.15
CA ALA A 78 -20.45 -7.85 12.50
C ALA A 78 -19.36 -8.95 12.61
N PRO A 79 -19.71 -10.20 13.00
CA PRO A 79 -18.73 -11.27 13.21
C PRO A 79 -17.79 -11.53 12.03
N THR A 80 -18.29 -11.45 10.80
CA THR A 80 -17.49 -11.66 9.59
C THR A 80 -16.40 -10.60 9.41
N LYS A 81 -16.71 -9.33 9.72
CA LYS A 81 -15.75 -8.22 9.66
C LYS A 81 -14.65 -8.39 10.69
N LEU A 82 -15.02 -8.73 11.93
CA LEU A 82 -14.07 -8.98 13.01
C LEU A 82 -13.13 -10.15 12.69
N VAL A 83 -13.67 -11.27 12.20
CA VAL A 83 -12.84 -12.43 11.80
C VAL A 83 -11.85 -12.03 10.70
N ARG A 84 -12.28 -11.33 9.64
CA ARG A 84 -11.35 -10.92 8.59
C ARG A 84 -10.28 -9.95 9.10
N ALA A 85 -10.67 -8.96 9.89
CA ALA A 85 -9.73 -8.01 10.48
C ALA A 85 -8.71 -8.68 11.42
N SER A 86 -9.12 -9.72 12.16
CA SER A 86 -8.24 -10.55 12.97
C SER A 86 -7.36 -11.49 12.14
N GLN A 87 -7.82 -11.99 10.98
CA GLN A 87 -7.00 -12.77 10.03
C GLN A 87 -5.84 -11.91 9.50
N LEU A 88 -6.13 -10.69 9.09
CA LEU A 88 -5.13 -9.74 8.63
C LEU A 88 -4.08 -9.41 9.70
N ALA A 89 -4.51 -9.31 10.97
CA ALA A 89 -3.62 -9.09 12.11
C ALA A 89 -2.80 -10.34 12.47
N GLU A 90 -3.36 -11.55 12.39
CA GLU A 90 -2.63 -12.80 12.64
C GLU A 90 -1.51 -13.00 11.63
N LEU A 91 -1.71 -12.60 10.36
CA LEU A 91 -0.67 -12.62 9.33
C LEU A 91 0.58 -11.80 9.72
N ASN A 92 0.45 -10.79 10.57
CA ASN A 92 1.61 -9.99 11.04
C ASN A 92 2.44 -10.72 12.12
N ARG A 93 1.93 -11.83 12.66
CA ARG A 93 2.58 -12.54 13.77
C ARG A 93 3.56 -13.59 13.25
N PRO A 94 4.69 -13.78 13.95
CA PRO A 94 5.61 -14.88 13.65
C PRO A 94 4.87 -16.22 13.58
N ALA A 95 5.34 -17.13 12.73
CA ALA A 95 4.80 -18.48 12.68
C ALA A 95 4.86 -19.15 14.05
N ALA A 96 3.70 -19.58 14.55
CA ALA A 96 3.53 -20.31 15.80
C ALA A 96 3.01 -21.72 15.50
N THR A 97 3.24 -22.66 16.42
CA THR A 97 2.78 -24.06 16.30
C THR A 97 1.26 -24.18 16.35
N GLU A 98 0.57 -23.25 17.04
CA GLU A 98 -0.89 -23.20 17.11
C GLU A 98 -1.39 -21.79 16.74
N ARG A 99 -1.76 -21.61 15.47
CA ARG A 99 -2.21 -20.32 14.93
C ARG A 99 -3.71 -20.11 15.14
N TRP A 100 -4.09 -18.85 15.29
CA TRP A 100 -5.47 -18.45 15.07
C TRP A 100 -5.77 -18.48 13.55
N PRO A 101 -6.96 -18.84 13.09
CA PRO A 101 -8.17 -19.18 13.85
C PRO A 101 -8.30 -20.67 14.15
N GLY A 102 -7.33 -21.51 13.75
CA GLY A 102 -7.38 -22.97 13.92
C GLY A 102 -7.62 -23.45 15.34
N ARG A 103 -7.02 -22.81 16.35
CA ARG A 103 -7.30 -23.12 17.76
C ARG A 103 -8.77 -23.01 18.17
N CYS A 104 -9.58 -22.25 17.42
CA CYS A 104 -11.00 -22.09 17.71
C CYS A 104 -11.87 -23.25 17.20
N ALA A 105 -11.32 -24.17 16.41
CA ALA A 105 -12.05 -25.30 15.83
C ALA A 105 -12.71 -26.20 16.90
N ALA A 106 -12.01 -26.44 18.03
CA ALA A 106 -12.54 -27.24 19.13
C ALA A 106 -13.80 -26.62 19.76
N TYR A 107 -13.84 -25.28 19.89
CA TYR A 107 -15.03 -24.59 20.42
C TYR A 107 -16.21 -24.64 19.44
N ALA A 108 -15.96 -24.59 18.13
CA ALA A 108 -17.00 -24.74 17.12
C ALA A 108 -17.59 -26.16 17.12
N ARG A 109 -16.76 -27.20 17.27
CA ARG A 109 -17.22 -28.59 17.41
C ARG A 109 -18.00 -28.82 18.70
N GLY A 110 -17.53 -28.26 19.81
CA GLY A 110 -18.28 -28.29 21.07
C GLY A 110 -19.67 -27.67 20.93
N LEU A 111 -19.77 -26.50 20.30
CA LEU A 111 -21.06 -25.88 19.98
C LEU A 111 -21.94 -26.80 19.12
N ALA A 112 -21.36 -27.48 18.13
CA ALA A 112 -22.11 -28.42 17.30
C ALA A 112 -22.73 -29.57 18.12
N ASP A 113 -21.95 -30.15 19.04
CA ASP A 113 -22.41 -31.25 19.91
C ASP A 113 -23.53 -30.82 20.86
N HIS A 114 -23.38 -29.65 21.50
CA HIS A 114 -24.41 -29.10 22.40
C HIS A 114 -25.69 -28.70 21.63
N ALA A 115 -25.54 -28.08 20.45
CA ALA A 115 -26.67 -27.72 19.58
C ALA A 115 -27.44 -28.97 19.12
N LYS A 116 -26.74 -30.08 18.82
CA LYS A 116 -27.37 -31.35 18.46
C LYS A 116 -28.21 -31.91 19.60
N ARG A 117 -27.70 -31.90 20.84
CA ARG A 117 -28.45 -32.35 22.04
C ARG A 117 -29.68 -31.49 22.31
N ARG A 118 -29.58 -30.19 22.08
CA ARG A 118 -30.69 -29.22 22.23
C ARG A 118 -31.75 -29.30 21.12
N GLY A 119 -31.56 -30.13 20.09
CA GLY A 119 -32.48 -30.21 18.95
C GLY A 119 -32.40 -28.99 18.02
N LEU A 120 -31.20 -28.40 17.86
CA LEU A 120 -30.91 -27.28 16.95
C LEU A 120 -30.04 -27.77 15.76
N PRO A 121 -30.59 -28.56 14.82
CA PRO A 121 -29.81 -29.23 13.77
C PRO A 121 -29.13 -28.27 12.79
N ALA A 122 -29.74 -27.10 12.51
CA ALA A 122 -29.16 -26.09 11.64
C ALA A 122 -27.89 -25.47 12.25
N LEU A 123 -27.97 -25.08 13.54
CA LEU A 123 -26.81 -24.61 14.30
C LEU A 123 -25.73 -25.68 14.36
N ALA A 124 -26.09 -26.92 14.73
CA ALA A 124 -25.14 -28.03 14.79
C ALA A 124 -24.39 -28.25 13.47
N SER A 125 -25.12 -28.33 12.34
CA SER A 125 -24.53 -28.50 11.02
C SER A 125 -23.62 -27.33 10.62
N SER A 126 -24.04 -26.10 10.87
CA SER A 126 -23.24 -24.90 10.57
C SER A 126 -21.96 -24.85 11.43
N SER A 127 -22.05 -25.20 12.71
CA SER A 127 -20.91 -25.21 13.64
C SER A 127 -19.91 -26.32 13.30
N THR A 128 -20.36 -27.50 12.85
CA THR A 128 -19.47 -28.54 12.31
C THR A 128 -18.70 -28.03 11.10
N LYS A 129 -19.38 -27.38 10.14
CA LYS A 129 -18.73 -26.83 8.94
C LYS A 129 -17.70 -25.75 9.29
N LEU A 130 -18.04 -24.86 10.21
CA LEU A 130 -17.09 -23.87 10.73
C LEU A 130 -15.90 -24.55 11.41
N GLY A 131 -16.13 -25.55 12.27
CA GLY A 131 -15.06 -26.30 12.93
C GLY A 131 -14.12 -27.02 11.96
N LEU A 132 -14.61 -27.50 10.81
CA LEU A 132 -13.77 -28.07 9.74
C LEU A 132 -12.98 -26.98 9.01
N ALA A 133 -13.62 -25.85 8.66
CA ALA A 133 -12.96 -24.74 7.98
C ALA A 133 -11.87 -24.09 8.85
N LEU A 134 -12.08 -24.02 10.16
CA LEU A 134 -11.10 -23.49 11.12
C LEU A 134 -9.89 -24.43 11.25
N ASP A 135 -10.10 -25.75 11.29
CA ASP A 135 -9.03 -26.74 11.47
C ASP A 135 -8.15 -26.93 10.22
N ALA A 136 -8.56 -26.37 9.09
CA ALA A 136 -7.76 -26.41 7.87
C ALA A 136 -6.42 -25.66 8.07
N PRO A 137 -5.28 -26.19 7.57
CA PRO A 137 -3.96 -25.56 7.71
C PRO A 137 -3.91 -24.09 7.25
N GLU A 138 -4.68 -23.76 6.22
CA GLU A 138 -4.76 -22.45 5.56
C GLU A 138 -5.91 -21.56 6.08
N SER A 139 -6.58 -21.96 7.16
CA SER A 139 -7.76 -21.23 7.68
C SER A 139 -7.49 -19.77 8.04
N TYR A 140 -6.24 -19.41 8.32
CA TYR A 140 -5.82 -18.05 8.62
C TYR A 140 -5.84 -17.11 7.40
N ALA A 141 -5.90 -17.64 6.18
CA ALA A 141 -6.03 -16.87 4.94
C ALA A 141 -7.24 -17.26 4.09
N ALA A 142 -7.93 -18.37 4.42
CA ALA A 142 -9.14 -18.77 3.76
C ALA A 142 -10.30 -17.78 3.99
N ASP A 143 -11.25 -17.75 3.05
CA ASP A 143 -12.52 -17.04 3.25
C ASP A 143 -13.41 -17.79 4.27
N LEU A 144 -13.38 -17.32 5.51
CA LEU A 144 -14.21 -17.84 6.59
C LEU A 144 -15.55 -17.12 6.71
N GLN A 145 -15.83 -16.09 5.91
CA GLN A 145 -17.01 -15.26 6.11
C GLN A 145 -18.32 -16.02 5.91
N PRO A 146 -18.53 -16.83 4.84
CA PRO A 146 -19.80 -17.52 4.62
C PRO A 146 -20.14 -18.52 5.74
N VAL A 147 -19.15 -19.25 6.24
CA VAL A 147 -19.34 -20.24 7.32
C VAL A 147 -19.50 -19.57 8.68
N THR A 148 -18.81 -18.45 8.92
CA THR A 148 -18.94 -17.63 10.12
C THR A 148 -20.32 -16.99 10.19
N ALA A 149 -20.75 -16.29 9.13
CA ALA A 149 -22.06 -15.65 9.05
C ALA A 149 -23.18 -16.65 9.37
N ARG A 150 -23.14 -17.82 8.75
CA ARG A 150 -24.16 -18.85 8.95
C ARG A 150 -24.25 -19.31 10.40
N VAL A 151 -23.13 -19.54 11.08
CA VAL A 151 -23.15 -19.95 12.50
C VAL A 151 -23.75 -18.86 13.37
N PHE A 152 -23.34 -17.60 13.18
CA PHE A 152 -23.82 -16.50 14.01
C PHE A 152 -25.28 -16.12 13.71
N ASP A 153 -25.77 -16.30 12.49
CA ASP A 153 -27.18 -16.19 12.14
C ASP A 153 -28.02 -17.26 12.84
N GLU A 154 -27.55 -18.50 12.88
CA GLU A 154 -28.23 -19.60 13.58
C GLU A 154 -28.21 -19.42 15.11
N ILE A 155 -27.13 -18.87 15.68
CA ILE A 155 -27.06 -18.46 17.10
C ILE A 155 -28.12 -17.39 17.39
N ALA A 156 -28.24 -16.38 16.53
CA ALA A 156 -29.23 -15.31 16.68
C ALA A 156 -30.67 -15.83 16.56
N LYS A 157 -30.95 -16.69 15.57
CA LYS A 157 -32.26 -17.37 15.41
C LYS A 157 -32.62 -18.23 16.62
N ALA A 158 -31.63 -18.91 17.21
CA ALA A 158 -31.79 -19.68 18.45
C ALA A 158 -31.89 -18.81 19.71
N LYS A 159 -31.78 -17.48 19.59
CA LYS A 159 -31.81 -16.50 20.69
C LYS A 159 -30.77 -16.79 21.78
N ILE A 160 -29.61 -17.32 21.40
CA ILE A 160 -28.51 -17.60 22.33
C ILE A 160 -27.66 -16.33 22.46
N ALA A 161 -27.51 -15.82 23.67
CA ALA A 161 -26.74 -14.60 23.91
C ALA A 161 -25.25 -14.85 23.68
N ARG A 162 -24.59 -13.93 22.96
CA ARG A 162 -23.13 -13.90 22.84
C ARG A 162 -22.56 -13.17 24.05
N ARG A 163 -21.59 -13.77 24.74
CA ARG A 163 -20.89 -13.18 25.88
C ARG A 163 -19.42 -13.54 25.82
N ALA A 164 -18.57 -12.68 26.37
CA ALA A 164 -17.18 -13.04 26.62
C ALA A 164 -17.11 -14.05 27.78
N THR A 165 -16.15 -14.96 27.73
CA THR A 165 -15.84 -15.88 28.83
C THR A 165 -14.36 -15.79 29.19
N GLU A 166 -14.05 -15.96 30.48
CA GLU A 166 -12.68 -16.03 30.95
C GLU A 166 -12.03 -17.39 30.59
N GLY A 167 -10.70 -17.44 30.60
CA GLY A 167 -9.94 -18.67 30.34
C GLY A 167 -9.89 -19.14 28.88
N VAL A 168 -10.49 -18.40 27.95
CA VAL A 168 -10.41 -18.69 26.51
C VAL A 168 -9.43 -17.74 25.83
N PRO A 169 -8.42 -18.25 25.08
CA PRO A 169 -7.54 -17.41 24.28
C PRO A 169 -8.34 -16.56 23.29
N LYS A 170 -8.18 -15.23 23.37
CA LYS A 170 -8.91 -14.29 22.52
C LYS A 170 -8.39 -14.31 21.08
N ALA A 171 -9.21 -13.83 20.16
CA ALA A 171 -8.76 -13.49 18.80
C ALA A 171 -7.65 -12.42 18.86
N PRO A 172 -6.76 -12.39 17.86
CA PRO A 172 -5.86 -11.25 17.65
C PRO A 172 -6.66 -9.95 17.57
N ALA A 173 -6.09 -8.88 18.12
CA ALA A 173 -6.70 -7.56 18.02
C ALA A 173 -6.97 -7.23 16.54
N PRO A 174 -8.21 -6.91 16.15
CA PRO A 174 -8.56 -6.60 14.77
C PRO A 174 -7.67 -5.51 14.19
N SER A 175 -7.17 -5.70 12.97
CA SER A 175 -6.41 -4.67 12.26
C SER A 175 -7.32 -3.51 11.87
N ALA A 176 -6.93 -2.26 12.15
CA ALA A 176 -7.59 -1.08 11.60
C ALA A 176 -7.08 -0.82 10.17
N HIS A 177 -7.95 -1.02 9.18
CA HIS A 177 -7.62 -0.89 7.76
C HIS A 177 -8.80 -0.31 6.97
N LEU A 178 -8.51 0.20 5.78
CA LEU A 178 -9.53 0.61 4.82
C LEU A 178 -10.01 -0.59 4.01
N THR A 179 -11.24 -0.51 3.52
CA THR A 179 -11.85 -1.46 2.58
C THR A 179 -12.52 -0.65 1.49
N LEU A 180 -12.93 -1.28 0.39
CA LEU A 180 -13.65 -0.56 -0.67
C LEU A 180 -14.93 0.14 -0.16
N ALA A 181 -15.55 -0.42 0.88
CA ALA A 181 -16.73 0.11 1.57
C ALA A 181 -16.44 1.32 2.46
N THR A 182 -15.24 1.37 3.06
CA THR A 182 -14.83 2.37 4.05
C THR A 182 -13.88 3.43 3.49
N LEU A 183 -13.58 3.38 2.18
CA LEU A 183 -12.84 4.44 1.51
C LEU A 183 -13.63 5.76 1.62
N PRO A 184 -13.01 6.83 2.15
CA PRO A 184 -13.70 8.11 2.29
C PRO A 184 -13.84 8.78 0.92
N ASP A 185 -15.02 9.32 0.63
CA ASP A 185 -15.28 10.07 -0.61
C ASP A 185 -14.33 11.25 -0.78
N ALA A 186 -13.92 11.88 0.33
CA ALA A 186 -12.95 12.98 0.32
C ALA A 186 -11.55 12.59 -0.19
N ALA A 187 -11.22 11.29 -0.23
CA ALA A 187 -9.97 10.78 -0.82
C ALA A 187 -10.12 10.44 -2.31
N GLN A 188 -11.33 10.43 -2.88
CA GLN A 188 -11.53 10.08 -4.28
C GLN A 188 -11.01 11.23 -5.17
N LEU A 189 -9.95 10.95 -5.93
CA LEU A 189 -9.32 11.91 -6.82
C LEU A 189 -9.97 11.88 -8.20
N LEU A 190 -10.18 10.68 -8.75
CA LEU A 190 -10.75 10.47 -10.10
C LEU A 190 -11.80 9.34 -10.05
N PRO A 191 -12.81 9.39 -10.94
CA PRO A 191 -13.94 8.46 -10.92
C PRO A 191 -13.55 7.04 -11.36
N LYS A 192 -14.53 6.13 -11.30
CA LYS A 192 -14.40 4.75 -11.77
C LYS A 192 -13.96 4.69 -13.24
N GLY A 193 -13.09 3.73 -13.55
CA GLY A 193 -12.61 3.44 -14.91
C GLY A 193 -11.27 4.09 -15.24
N THR A 194 -10.85 5.09 -14.45
CA THR A 194 -9.52 5.70 -14.56
C THR A 194 -8.42 4.71 -14.18
N MET A 195 -7.37 4.65 -14.99
CA MET A 195 -6.18 3.82 -14.74
C MET A 195 -5.07 4.64 -14.08
N MET A 196 -4.15 4.02 -13.32
CA MET A 196 -3.02 4.76 -12.70
C MET A 196 -2.12 5.44 -13.73
N ARG A 197 -2.04 4.90 -14.95
CA ARG A 197 -1.23 5.45 -16.05
C ARG A 197 -1.54 6.90 -16.43
N VAL A 198 -2.63 7.49 -15.93
CA VAL A 198 -3.01 8.88 -16.17
C VAL A 198 -2.28 9.86 -15.24
N VAL A 199 -1.63 9.33 -14.19
CA VAL A 199 -0.89 10.12 -13.22
C VAL A 199 0.56 10.26 -13.67
N HIS A 200 1.01 11.50 -13.84
CA HIS A 200 2.32 11.83 -14.34
C HIS A 200 3.07 12.72 -13.36
N PRO A 201 3.77 12.14 -12.36
CA PRO A 201 4.61 12.92 -11.46
C PRO A 201 5.76 13.58 -12.22
N ALA A 202 6.29 14.67 -11.66
CA ALA A 202 7.53 15.25 -12.16
C ALA A 202 8.68 14.22 -12.03
N PRO A 203 9.49 14.01 -13.09
CA PRO A 203 10.56 13.00 -13.10
C PRO A 203 11.75 13.36 -12.22
N PHE A 204 11.82 14.60 -11.73
CA PHE A 204 12.91 15.12 -10.90
C PHE A 204 12.34 15.47 -9.53
N PRO A 205 12.54 14.63 -8.50
CA PRO A 205 11.98 14.85 -7.18
C PRO A 205 12.35 16.22 -6.63
N SER A 206 11.34 16.98 -6.27
CA SER A 206 11.47 18.32 -5.68
C SER A 206 10.29 18.59 -4.76
N GLN A 207 10.46 19.56 -3.88
CA GLN A 207 9.34 20.16 -3.15
C GLN A 207 8.97 21.49 -3.81
N PRO A 208 7.67 21.74 -4.07
CA PRO A 208 6.53 20.86 -3.82
C PRO A 208 6.45 19.64 -4.75
N LEU A 209 5.73 18.59 -4.34
CA LEU A 209 5.40 17.48 -5.23
C LEU A 209 4.48 18.00 -6.34
N ARG A 210 4.80 17.66 -7.60
CA ARG A 210 4.05 18.07 -8.78
C ARG A 210 3.66 16.86 -9.59
N LEU A 211 2.42 16.83 -10.05
CA LEU A 211 1.89 15.78 -10.91
C LEU A 211 0.86 16.33 -11.88
N VAL A 212 0.62 15.62 -12.97
CA VAL A 212 -0.44 15.90 -13.92
C VAL A 212 -1.36 14.69 -14.00
N PHE A 213 -2.68 14.93 -13.97
CA PHE A 213 -3.69 13.94 -14.36
C PHE A 213 -4.06 14.21 -15.82
N ASP A 214 -3.79 13.26 -16.70
CA ASP A 214 -3.97 13.40 -18.15
C ASP A 214 -4.64 12.16 -18.74
N GLU A 215 -5.95 12.24 -18.97
CA GLU A 215 -6.75 11.17 -19.57
C GLU A 215 -7.80 11.75 -20.50
N GLU A 216 -8.02 11.05 -21.61
CA GLU A 216 -9.13 11.34 -22.51
C GLU A 216 -10.46 11.06 -21.78
N GLY A 217 -11.32 12.07 -21.69
CA GLY A 217 -12.65 11.91 -21.08
C GLY A 217 -12.77 12.34 -19.61
N LEU A 218 -11.71 12.86 -18.97
CA LEU A 218 -11.89 13.61 -17.73
C LEU A 218 -12.82 14.78 -18.00
N THR A 219 -13.97 14.83 -17.31
CA THR A 219 -14.97 15.91 -17.49
C THR A 219 -14.36 17.28 -17.18
N GLN A 220 -13.40 17.32 -16.26
CA GLN A 220 -12.66 18.52 -15.90
C GLN A 220 -11.51 18.83 -16.88
N GLY A 221 -11.16 17.93 -17.80
CA GLY A 221 -9.96 18.00 -18.63
C GLY A 221 -8.70 17.60 -17.86
N PRO A 222 -7.52 17.68 -18.49
CA PRO A 222 -6.25 17.46 -17.81
C PRO A 222 -6.06 18.45 -16.65
N LEU A 223 -5.51 17.95 -15.54
CA LEU A 223 -5.27 18.74 -14.33
C LEU A 223 -3.77 18.78 -14.05
N ALA A 224 -3.23 19.97 -13.80
CA ALA A 224 -1.88 20.13 -13.27
C ALA A 224 -1.97 20.43 -11.78
N CYS A 225 -1.29 19.62 -10.97
CA CYS A 225 -1.46 19.60 -9.53
C CYS A 225 -0.13 19.79 -8.79
N ARG A 226 -0.26 20.37 -7.60
CA ARG A 226 0.84 20.60 -6.65
C ARG A 226 0.39 20.18 -5.25
N LEU A 227 1.29 19.53 -4.52
CA LEU A 227 1.15 19.28 -3.10
C LEU A 227 2.34 19.90 -2.35
N ASP A 228 2.05 20.87 -1.51
CA ASP A 228 3.02 21.45 -0.58
C ASP A 228 3.26 20.54 0.62
N ALA A 229 4.44 20.67 1.24
CA ALA A 229 4.80 19.88 2.41
C ALA A 229 3.77 20.06 3.55
N LYS A 230 3.38 18.95 4.18
CA LYS A 230 2.38 18.85 5.27
C LYS A 230 0.94 19.23 4.88
N GLU A 231 0.68 19.60 3.64
CA GLU A 231 -0.68 19.82 3.17
C GLU A 231 -1.39 18.49 2.96
N LYS A 232 -2.72 18.51 3.12
CA LYS A 232 -3.61 17.35 2.89
C LYS A 232 -4.52 17.53 1.68
N ALA A 233 -4.19 18.48 0.82
CA ALA A 233 -4.95 18.76 -0.38
C ALA A 233 -4.01 18.98 -1.57
N LEU A 234 -4.26 18.26 -2.66
CA LEU A 234 -3.72 18.56 -3.98
C LEU A 234 -4.39 19.83 -4.49
N LEU A 235 -3.61 20.88 -4.68
CA LEU A 235 -4.05 22.09 -5.36
C LEU A 235 -3.87 21.85 -6.85
N CYS A 236 -4.97 21.79 -7.57
CA CYS A 236 -5.01 21.52 -8.99
C CYS A 236 -5.67 22.68 -9.72
N HIS A 237 -5.22 22.93 -10.94
CA HIS A 237 -5.92 23.80 -11.87
C HIS A 237 -6.16 23.05 -13.17
N LYS A 238 -7.25 23.40 -13.83
CA LYS A 238 -7.56 22.86 -15.16
C LYS A 238 -6.53 23.37 -16.16
N VAL A 239 -5.91 22.46 -16.91
CA VAL A 239 -5.08 22.85 -18.05
C VAL A 239 -5.99 23.28 -19.18
N THR A 240 -5.86 24.52 -19.64
CA THR A 240 -6.71 25.15 -20.66
C THR A 240 -5.96 25.36 -21.98
N GLY A 241 -6.61 26.04 -22.94
CA GLY A 241 -5.96 26.55 -24.14
C GLY A 241 -5.36 25.47 -25.06
N PRO A 242 -4.31 25.80 -25.83
CA PRO A 242 -3.65 24.87 -26.74
C PRO A 242 -3.16 23.58 -26.07
N ALA A 243 -2.68 23.64 -24.83
CA ALA A 243 -2.22 22.46 -24.09
C ALA A 243 -3.32 21.41 -23.88
N ALA A 244 -4.54 21.83 -23.57
CA ALA A 244 -5.66 20.91 -23.33
C ALA A 244 -5.96 20.02 -24.56
N SER A 245 -5.77 20.57 -25.78
CA SER A 245 -5.96 19.84 -27.04
C SER A 245 -4.94 18.72 -27.28
N LYS A 246 -3.90 18.64 -26.45
CA LYS A 246 -2.88 17.59 -26.53
C LYS A 246 -3.16 16.42 -25.60
N SER A 247 -4.15 16.51 -24.72
CA SER A 247 -4.58 15.39 -23.89
C SER A 247 -5.16 14.26 -24.76
N PRO A 248 -4.82 12.98 -24.52
CA PRO A 248 -3.80 12.51 -23.58
C PRO A 248 -2.41 12.52 -24.24
N SER A 249 -1.48 13.31 -23.70
CA SER A 249 -0.04 13.24 -24.01
C SER A 249 0.80 14.20 -23.15
N LEU A 250 0.21 14.85 -22.15
CA LEU A 250 0.85 15.87 -21.32
C LEU A 250 1.66 15.22 -20.21
N ARG A 251 2.93 15.62 -20.08
CA ARG A 251 3.82 15.19 -19.01
C ARG A 251 4.51 16.38 -18.37
N LEU A 252 4.83 16.27 -17.08
CA LEU A 252 5.78 17.18 -16.46
C LEU A 252 7.18 16.80 -16.93
N TRP A 253 7.92 17.78 -17.42
CA TRP A 253 9.31 17.60 -17.80
C TRP A 253 10.08 18.90 -17.59
N GLY A 254 11.40 18.80 -17.50
CA GLY A 254 12.25 19.91 -17.11
C GLY A 254 12.12 20.29 -15.62
N THR A 255 12.82 21.35 -15.26
CA THR A 255 12.93 21.84 -13.87
C THR A 255 12.55 23.31 -13.79
N THR A 256 12.17 23.80 -12.61
CA THR A 256 12.00 25.24 -12.37
C THR A 256 13.07 25.71 -11.40
N ALA A 257 13.70 26.84 -11.71
CA ALA A 257 14.72 27.43 -10.86
C ALA A 257 14.15 27.79 -9.49
N ARG A 258 12.86 28.15 -9.42
CA ARG A 258 12.16 28.43 -8.16
C ARG A 258 10.92 27.54 -7.94
N PRO A 259 10.60 27.12 -6.69
CA PRO A 259 9.46 26.23 -6.39
C PRO A 259 8.07 26.81 -6.68
N GLU A 260 7.92 28.13 -6.70
CA GLU A 260 6.66 28.83 -6.96
C GLU A 260 6.35 28.98 -8.45
N GLN A 261 7.36 28.87 -9.32
CA GLN A 261 7.15 28.96 -10.76
C GLN A 261 6.30 27.79 -11.26
N ALA A 262 5.31 28.08 -12.09
CA ALA A 262 4.50 27.05 -12.74
C ALA A 262 5.40 26.10 -13.56
N PRO A 263 5.25 24.77 -13.41
CA PRO A 263 5.98 23.84 -14.23
C PRO A 263 5.56 23.95 -15.71
N LEU A 264 6.34 23.34 -16.59
CA LEU A 264 6.02 23.22 -18.00
C LEU A 264 5.42 21.86 -18.31
N LEU A 265 4.46 21.84 -19.23
CA LEU A 265 3.84 20.64 -19.76
C LEU A 265 4.47 20.31 -21.12
N PHE A 266 4.93 19.09 -21.28
CA PHE A 266 5.51 18.60 -22.51
C PHE A 266 4.53 17.61 -23.13
N ALA A 267 4.08 17.91 -24.34
CA ALA A 267 3.17 17.04 -25.07
C ALA A 267 3.95 16.05 -25.94
N GLY A 268 3.55 14.77 -25.92
CA GLY A 268 4.23 13.69 -26.62
C GLY A 268 5.55 13.29 -25.96
N ASN A 269 6.44 12.68 -26.72
CA ASN A 269 7.75 12.25 -26.19
C ASN A 269 8.65 13.48 -26.00
N ARG A 270 8.76 13.96 -24.75
CA ARG A 270 9.61 15.12 -24.38
C ARG A 270 9.30 16.38 -25.20
N GLY A 271 8.03 16.64 -25.52
CA GLY A 271 7.62 17.88 -26.19
C GLY A 271 7.62 17.83 -27.72
N THR A 272 7.66 16.64 -28.32
CA THR A 272 7.54 16.50 -29.78
C THR A 272 6.22 17.05 -30.34
N PHE A 273 5.20 17.23 -29.50
CA PHE A 273 3.94 17.88 -29.86
C PHE A 273 3.77 19.30 -29.29
N GLY A 274 4.83 19.86 -28.70
CA GLY A 274 4.87 21.19 -28.11
C GLY A 274 5.20 21.20 -26.62
N VAL A 275 5.62 22.37 -26.15
CA VAL A 275 5.86 22.68 -24.74
C VAL A 275 4.94 23.81 -24.33
N PHE A 276 4.27 23.67 -23.19
CA PHE A 276 3.21 24.57 -22.76
C PHE A 276 3.39 25.00 -21.31
N ARG A 277 2.85 26.16 -20.98
CA ARG A 277 2.65 26.63 -19.61
C ARG A 277 1.62 25.75 -18.90
N SER A 278 1.93 25.23 -17.71
CA SER A 278 0.93 24.46 -16.97
C SER A 278 -0.22 25.32 -16.47
N ASP A 279 0.05 26.54 -16.05
CA ASP A 279 -0.90 27.49 -15.45
C ASP A 279 -1.87 28.14 -16.45
N THR A 280 -1.41 28.46 -17.66
CA THR A 280 -2.24 29.12 -18.68
C THR A 280 -2.60 28.22 -19.86
N GLY A 281 -1.86 27.13 -20.06
CA GLY A 281 -1.96 26.28 -21.23
C GLY A 281 -1.40 26.90 -22.52
N ALA A 282 -0.80 28.08 -22.43
CA ALA A 282 -0.19 28.77 -23.56
C ALA A 282 1.02 27.99 -24.10
N GLU A 283 1.17 27.97 -25.43
CA GLU A 283 2.34 27.38 -26.08
C GLU A 283 3.58 28.23 -25.79
N VAL A 284 4.64 27.57 -25.33
CA VAL A 284 5.96 28.16 -25.09
C VAL A 284 6.88 27.89 -26.27
N VAL A 285 6.88 26.64 -26.74
CA VAL A 285 7.60 26.19 -27.93
C VAL A 285 6.68 25.27 -28.70
N GLY A 286 6.65 25.42 -30.03
CA GLY A 286 5.95 24.51 -30.91
C GLY A 286 6.58 23.11 -30.94
N LYS A 287 6.26 22.34 -31.98
CA LYS A 287 6.74 20.95 -32.11
C LYS A 287 8.27 20.86 -32.12
N LEU A 288 8.83 20.11 -31.17
CA LEU A 288 10.25 19.78 -31.16
C LEU A 288 10.51 18.55 -32.05
N LYS A 289 11.46 18.63 -32.98
CA LYS A 289 11.73 17.53 -33.91
C LYS A 289 12.18 16.25 -33.19
N ASN A 290 13.08 16.40 -32.20
CA ASN A 290 13.65 15.28 -31.47
C ASN A 290 13.21 15.24 -29.99
N GLY A 291 12.46 16.24 -29.52
CA GLY A 291 12.12 16.40 -28.10
C GLY A 291 13.25 17.07 -27.29
N ALA A 292 12.93 17.51 -26.08
CA ALA A 292 13.87 18.18 -25.19
C ALA A 292 14.57 17.20 -24.24
N TYR A 293 15.89 17.12 -24.29
CA TYR A 293 16.72 16.21 -23.46
C TYR A 293 17.24 16.88 -22.17
N GLY A 294 16.56 17.93 -21.75
CA GLY A 294 16.86 18.74 -20.60
C GLY A 294 16.18 20.08 -20.79
N ALA A 295 15.53 20.59 -19.76
CA ALA A 295 14.84 21.85 -19.86
C ALA A 295 14.74 22.51 -18.48
N SER A 296 14.81 23.84 -18.45
CA SER A 296 14.71 24.60 -17.22
C SER A 296 14.04 25.94 -17.45
N LEU A 297 13.11 26.29 -16.57
CA LEU A 297 12.65 27.66 -16.41
C LEU A 297 13.60 28.36 -15.43
N LEU A 298 14.31 29.37 -15.90
CA LEU A 298 15.37 30.07 -15.16
C LEU A 298 14.76 31.08 -14.16
N ASP A 299 15.61 31.62 -13.28
CA ASP A 299 15.18 32.53 -12.20
C ASP A 299 14.50 33.81 -12.73
N ASP A 300 15.00 34.32 -13.87
CA ASP A 300 14.49 35.51 -14.58
C ASP A 300 13.22 35.24 -15.41
N GLY A 301 12.73 33.99 -15.44
CA GLY A 301 11.57 33.58 -16.24
C GLY A 301 11.89 33.18 -17.67
N THR A 302 13.16 33.24 -18.08
CA THR A 302 13.63 32.72 -19.38
C THR A 302 13.49 31.20 -19.40
N PHE A 303 13.06 30.64 -20.54
CA PHE A 303 13.04 29.20 -20.76
C PHE A 303 14.28 28.76 -21.54
N ALA A 304 14.90 27.68 -21.07
CA ALA A 304 16.02 27.04 -21.74
C ALA A 304 15.74 25.56 -21.94
N TYR A 305 16.08 25.02 -23.12
CA TYR A 305 16.02 23.57 -23.38
C TYR A 305 17.17 23.10 -24.26
N LEU A 306 17.47 21.81 -24.13
CA LEU A 306 18.46 21.10 -24.94
C LEU A 306 17.76 20.35 -26.07
N ASP A 307 18.26 20.54 -27.28
CA ASP A 307 17.92 19.72 -28.44
C ASP A 307 19.22 19.18 -29.07
N TRP A 308 19.09 18.13 -29.86
CA TRP A 308 20.18 17.63 -30.67
C TRP A 308 19.83 17.67 -32.15
N ASN A 309 20.86 17.78 -32.97
CA ASN A 309 20.74 17.61 -34.41
C ASN A 309 21.44 16.30 -34.80
N ASP A 310 20.77 15.45 -35.57
CA ASP A 310 21.39 14.22 -36.11
C ASP A 310 22.20 14.48 -37.39
N GLN A 311 21.87 15.55 -38.14
CA GLN A 311 22.62 15.93 -39.34
C GLN A 311 23.95 16.59 -38.99
N ALA A 312 23.95 17.43 -37.95
CA ALA A 312 25.16 17.99 -37.36
C ALA A 312 25.26 17.44 -35.93
N PRO A 313 26.15 16.49 -35.62
CA PRO A 313 26.18 15.76 -34.35
C PRO A 313 26.58 16.69 -33.21
N GLN A 314 25.64 17.53 -32.77
CA GLN A 314 25.83 18.66 -31.88
C GLN A 314 24.72 18.68 -30.85
N ILE A 315 25.07 19.14 -29.65
CA ILE A 315 24.13 19.48 -28.59
C ILE A 315 23.95 20.99 -28.63
N ARG A 316 22.69 21.42 -28.74
CA ARG A 316 22.32 22.82 -28.90
C ARG A 316 21.44 23.25 -27.72
N LEU A 317 21.72 24.45 -27.24
CA LEU A 317 20.92 25.16 -26.26
C LEU A 317 19.99 26.10 -27.01
N PHE A 318 18.71 26.04 -26.68
CA PHE A 318 17.74 27.05 -27.08
C PHE A 318 17.33 27.82 -25.84
N ARG A 319 17.44 29.15 -25.87
CA ARG A 319 17.15 30.04 -24.75
C ARG A 319 16.28 31.20 -25.21
N GLY A 320 15.19 31.49 -24.51
CA GLY A 320 14.32 32.60 -24.88
C GLY A 320 13.24 32.91 -23.84
N GLU A 321 12.63 34.07 -24.00
CA GLU A 321 11.43 34.44 -23.24
C GLU A 321 10.25 33.55 -23.65
N LEU A 322 9.32 33.32 -22.73
CA LEU A 322 8.15 32.48 -22.97
C LEU A 322 7.27 33.09 -24.08
N GLY A 323 7.02 32.34 -25.15
CA GLY A 323 6.28 32.82 -26.33
C GLY A 323 7.07 33.77 -27.23
N GLY A 324 8.36 34.01 -26.93
CA GLY A 324 9.27 34.83 -27.73
C GLY A 324 10.14 34.01 -28.69
N SER A 325 11.10 34.68 -29.33
CA SER A 325 12.13 34.03 -30.14
C SER A 325 13.20 33.38 -29.25
N PHE A 326 13.69 32.22 -29.67
CA PHE A 326 14.78 31.51 -29.00
C PHE A 326 16.11 31.79 -29.71
N GLU A 327 17.11 32.14 -28.93
CA GLU A 327 18.51 32.12 -29.34
C GLU A 327 19.00 30.66 -29.35
N GLU A 328 19.65 30.26 -30.44
CA GLU A 328 20.29 28.96 -30.57
C GLU A 328 21.79 29.08 -30.34
N VAL A 329 22.32 28.29 -29.40
CA VAL A 329 23.75 28.26 -29.06
C VAL A 329 24.28 26.84 -29.13
N LYS A 330 25.34 26.63 -29.92
CA LYS A 330 26.08 25.36 -29.94
C LYS A 330 26.81 25.19 -28.59
N LEU A 331 26.53 24.10 -27.88
CA LEU A 331 27.22 23.79 -26.62
C LEU A 331 28.40 22.83 -26.84
N LEU A 332 28.15 21.68 -27.47
CA LEU A 332 29.11 20.57 -27.58
C LEU A 332 28.97 19.83 -28.92
N ASP A 333 30.04 19.18 -29.35
CA ASP A 333 29.98 18.17 -30.42
C ASP A 333 29.75 16.78 -29.78
N ARG A 334 28.78 16.02 -30.30
CA ARG A 334 28.40 14.69 -29.78
C ARG A 334 29.50 13.65 -29.92
N LYS A 335 30.50 13.89 -30.76
CA LYS A 335 31.71 13.05 -30.84
C LYS A 335 32.48 13.03 -29.51
N ASP A 336 32.33 14.06 -28.68
CA ASP A 336 33.05 14.23 -27.42
C ASP A 336 32.26 13.69 -26.21
N THR A 337 30.92 13.58 -26.32
CA THR A 337 30.03 13.18 -25.22
C THR A 337 29.25 11.89 -25.46
N GLY A 338 29.04 11.47 -26.71
CA GLY A 338 28.21 10.32 -27.08
C GLY A 338 26.72 10.65 -27.25
N ASN A 339 25.85 9.69 -26.94
CA ASN A 339 24.39 9.83 -27.08
C ASN A 339 23.84 10.82 -26.03
N PRO A 340 23.16 11.90 -26.41
CA PRO A 340 22.75 12.93 -25.46
C PRO A 340 21.74 12.44 -24.40
N TYR A 341 20.94 11.41 -24.70
CA TYR A 341 20.01 10.83 -23.71
C TYR A 341 20.74 10.25 -22.49
N TYR A 342 21.96 9.75 -22.69
CA TYR A 342 22.79 9.11 -21.67
C TYR A 342 23.90 10.01 -21.12
N ALA A 343 24.26 11.03 -21.90
CA ALA A 343 25.43 11.84 -21.64
C ALA A 343 25.09 13.24 -21.13
N THR A 344 23.87 13.74 -21.32
CA THR A 344 23.53 15.13 -21.02
C THR A 344 22.18 15.32 -20.36
N ALA A 345 22.08 16.37 -19.55
CA ALA A 345 20.82 16.82 -18.97
C ALA A 345 20.91 18.29 -18.57
N MET A 346 19.77 18.91 -18.28
CA MET A 346 19.70 20.24 -17.71
C MET A 346 18.79 20.23 -16.48
N PHE A 347 19.33 20.69 -15.35
CA PHE A 347 18.61 20.80 -14.09
C PHE A 347 18.85 22.17 -13.48
N PHE A 348 17.79 22.87 -13.10
CA PHE A 348 17.82 24.09 -12.29
C PHE A 348 18.76 25.19 -12.85
N GLY A 349 18.75 25.37 -14.17
CA GLY A 349 19.62 26.32 -14.87
C GLY A 349 21.07 25.87 -15.02
N THR A 350 21.39 24.59 -14.79
CA THR A 350 22.72 24.03 -14.98
C THR A 350 22.67 22.92 -16.03
N PHE A 351 23.50 23.05 -17.07
CA PHE A 351 23.73 22.02 -18.06
C PHE A 351 24.83 21.07 -17.59
N LEU A 352 24.55 19.78 -17.59
CA LEU A 352 25.45 18.72 -17.17
C LEU A 352 25.77 17.82 -18.36
N PHE A 353 27.03 17.41 -18.47
CA PHE A 353 27.44 16.49 -19.52
C PHE A 353 28.59 15.58 -19.10
N LYS A 354 28.59 14.34 -19.58
CA LYS A 354 29.71 13.42 -19.48
C LYS A 354 30.73 13.74 -20.57
N SER A 355 31.99 13.89 -20.21
CA SER A 355 33.09 14.16 -21.12
C SER A 355 34.19 13.13 -20.95
N ARG A 356 34.82 12.71 -22.05
CA ARG A 356 35.98 11.81 -21.99
C ARG A 356 37.27 12.62 -21.90
N ASN A 357 37.95 12.51 -20.77
CA ASN A 357 39.35 12.90 -20.63
C ASN A 357 40.22 11.74 -21.15
N LYS A 358 41.23 12.05 -21.97
CA LYS A 358 42.11 11.03 -22.57
C LYS A 358 42.94 10.30 -21.51
N ASP A 359 43.33 11.01 -20.45
CA ASP A 359 44.28 10.49 -19.46
C ASP A 359 43.58 9.99 -18.18
N ASP A 360 42.39 10.50 -17.87
CA ASP A 360 41.72 10.30 -16.57
C ASP A 360 40.28 9.71 -16.67
N GLY A 361 39.88 9.27 -17.86
CA GLY A 361 38.61 8.55 -18.07
C GLY A 361 37.40 9.48 -18.24
N ILE A 362 36.22 9.07 -17.76
CA ILE A 362 34.99 9.86 -17.91
C ILE A 362 34.84 10.83 -16.74
N HIS A 363 34.60 12.10 -17.06
CA HIS A 363 34.35 13.18 -16.12
C HIS A 363 32.92 13.69 -16.25
N LEU A 364 32.35 14.13 -15.13
CA LEU A 364 31.14 14.93 -15.12
C LEU A 364 31.53 16.40 -15.24
N MET A 365 30.92 17.10 -16.19
CA MET A 365 31.15 18.51 -16.45
C MET A 365 29.85 19.28 -16.25
N ALA A 366 29.95 20.56 -15.87
CA ALA A 366 28.82 21.44 -15.69
C ALA A 366 29.03 22.80 -16.38
N ARG A 367 27.95 23.44 -16.85
CA ARG A 367 27.90 24.84 -17.28
C ARG A 367 26.67 25.51 -16.69
N ARG A 368 26.84 26.72 -16.14
CA ARG A 368 25.69 27.56 -15.77
C ARG A 368 25.03 28.09 -17.03
N ILE A 369 23.71 28.03 -17.09
CA ILE A 369 22.91 28.67 -18.13
C ILE A 369 22.45 30.03 -17.60
N GLU A 370 22.81 31.08 -18.31
CA GLU A 370 22.38 32.44 -17.98
C GLU A 370 21.11 32.75 -18.75
N GLY A 371 20.13 33.43 -18.15
CA GLY A 371 18.93 33.88 -18.85
C GLY A 371 19.09 35.22 -19.55
N ALA A 372 19.91 36.10 -18.99
CA ALA A 372 20.10 37.47 -19.48
C ALA A 372 20.77 37.53 -20.86
N LYS A 373 20.19 38.33 -21.78
CA LYS A 373 20.63 38.45 -23.18
C LYS A 373 21.99 39.15 -23.34
N ASP A 374 22.41 39.94 -22.37
CA ASP A 374 23.70 40.63 -22.32
C ASP A 374 24.85 39.71 -21.84
N LYS A 375 24.54 38.49 -21.40
CA LYS A 375 25.51 37.48 -21.00
C LYS A 375 25.57 36.34 -22.03
N PRO A 376 26.73 35.66 -22.16
CA PRO A 376 26.81 34.40 -22.88
C PRO A 376 25.76 33.41 -22.36
N ALA A 377 25.04 32.74 -23.27
CA ALA A 377 23.96 31.82 -22.89
C ALA A 377 24.40 30.67 -21.99
N ALA A 378 25.68 30.28 -22.07
CA ALA A 378 26.29 29.32 -21.18
C ALA A 378 27.65 29.84 -20.70
N GLY A 379 27.88 29.75 -19.38
CA GLY A 379 29.17 30.02 -18.77
C GLY A 379 30.25 29.00 -19.14
N PRO A 380 31.48 29.19 -18.63
CA PRO A 380 32.58 28.25 -18.84
C PRO A 380 32.23 26.86 -18.28
N ALA A 381 32.84 25.82 -18.87
CA ALA A 381 32.73 24.47 -18.35
C ALA A 381 33.53 24.32 -17.06
N VAL A 382 32.90 23.76 -16.04
CA VAL A 382 33.52 23.35 -14.77
C VAL A 382 33.65 21.83 -14.78
N ASP A 383 34.85 21.32 -14.47
CA ASP A 383 35.05 19.90 -14.20
C ASP A 383 34.54 19.61 -12.78
N VAL A 384 33.45 18.85 -12.69
CA VAL A 384 32.89 18.44 -11.40
C VAL A 384 33.74 17.34 -10.77
N GLY A 385 34.38 16.52 -11.60
CA GLY A 385 35.25 15.44 -11.20
C GLY A 385 35.01 14.15 -11.98
N ARG A 386 35.91 13.20 -11.77
CA ARG A 386 35.89 11.89 -12.40
C ARG A 386 34.71 11.05 -11.93
N ILE A 387 33.99 10.47 -12.89
CA ILE A 387 33.03 9.37 -12.67
C ILE A 387 33.56 8.04 -13.21
N GLY A 388 34.64 8.02 -13.99
CA GLY A 388 35.42 6.81 -14.30
C GLY A 388 34.75 5.74 -15.20
N GLU A 389 33.43 5.74 -15.32
CA GLU A 389 32.65 4.71 -16.01
C GLU A 389 31.74 5.31 -17.09
N ILE A 390 31.51 4.53 -18.15
CA ILE A 390 30.41 4.81 -19.08
C ILE A 390 29.09 4.35 -18.45
N GLY A 391 27.98 5.03 -18.74
CA GLY A 391 26.68 4.61 -18.22
C GLY A 391 26.24 3.29 -18.85
N ARG A 392 25.81 2.33 -18.03
CA ARG A 392 25.19 1.09 -18.50
C ARG A 392 23.83 1.38 -19.13
N ILE A 393 23.63 0.87 -20.35
CA ILE A 393 22.37 0.97 -21.10
C ILE A 393 21.67 -0.38 -21.00
N ASP A 394 20.55 -0.43 -20.28
CA ASP A 394 19.75 -1.64 -20.11
C ASP A 394 18.72 -1.78 -21.23
N GLY A 395 18.29 -0.66 -21.81
CA GLY A 395 17.40 -0.60 -22.98
C GLY A 395 15.92 -0.78 -22.66
N GLY A 396 15.08 -0.59 -23.68
CA GLY A 396 13.61 -0.66 -23.55
C GLY A 396 12.96 0.61 -23.00
N ASP A 397 11.63 0.59 -22.89
CA ASP A 397 10.82 1.76 -22.51
C ASP A 397 11.02 2.18 -21.03
N GLY A 398 11.64 1.33 -20.22
CA GLY A 398 11.93 1.57 -18.80
C GLY A 398 13.33 2.11 -18.50
N GLU A 399 14.17 2.37 -19.51
CA GLU A 399 15.52 2.91 -19.31
C GLU A 399 15.44 4.31 -18.66
N GLU A 400 15.93 4.40 -17.43
CA GLU A 400 16.02 5.68 -16.72
C GLU A 400 17.03 6.64 -17.38
N PRO A 401 16.82 7.96 -17.30
CA PRO A 401 17.84 8.92 -17.67
C PRO A 401 19.13 8.69 -16.86
N HIS A 402 20.28 8.72 -17.52
CA HIS A 402 21.57 8.49 -16.86
C HIS A 402 22.04 9.65 -15.99
N LEU A 403 21.42 10.83 -16.15
CA LEU A 403 21.60 11.96 -15.28
C LEU A 403 20.23 12.29 -14.67
N VAL A 404 20.19 12.36 -13.34
CA VAL A 404 18.98 12.72 -12.58
C VAL A 404 19.40 13.71 -11.51
N ALA A 405 18.52 14.64 -11.15
CA ALA A 405 18.74 15.51 -10.02
C ALA A 405 17.51 15.56 -9.13
N CYS A 406 17.76 15.84 -7.84
CA CYS A 406 16.71 16.20 -6.90
C CYS A 406 17.06 17.53 -6.24
N ARG A 407 16.04 18.22 -5.73
CA ARG A 407 16.21 19.46 -4.96
C ARG A 407 15.57 19.30 -3.59
N PRO A 408 16.31 19.57 -2.49
CA PRO A 408 15.75 19.54 -1.14
C PRO A 408 14.71 20.65 -0.94
N GLY A 409 13.84 20.44 0.05
CA GLY A 409 12.81 21.42 0.39
C GLY A 409 13.36 22.67 1.06
N GLU A 410 12.64 23.78 0.98
CA GLU A 410 13.01 25.04 1.64
C GLU A 410 13.12 24.95 3.17
N ARG A 411 12.48 23.95 3.79
CA ARG A 411 12.49 23.70 5.24
C ARG A 411 13.57 22.72 5.70
N ASP A 412 14.33 22.12 4.79
CA ASP A 412 15.53 21.34 5.14
C ASP A 412 16.73 22.24 5.51
N ARG A 413 16.50 23.55 5.65
CA ARG A 413 17.45 24.51 6.22
C ARG A 413 17.62 24.22 7.72
N ALA A 414 18.68 23.51 8.08
CA ALA A 414 18.96 23.08 9.45
C ALA A 414 19.25 24.24 10.44
N ASP A 415 19.34 25.47 9.95
CA ASP A 415 20.01 26.57 10.67
C ASP A 415 19.38 27.96 10.44
N GLY A 416 18.22 28.07 9.77
CA GLY A 416 17.58 29.38 9.51
C GLY A 416 18.42 30.33 8.63
N ALA A 417 19.53 29.86 8.07
CA ALA A 417 20.40 30.62 7.17
C ALA A 417 19.76 30.72 5.77
N SER A 418 19.95 31.85 5.08
CA SER A 418 19.42 32.08 3.74
C SER A 418 20.06 31.21 2.64
N LYS A 419 21.04 30.36 2.98
CA LYS A 419 21.70 29.50 2.02
C LYS A 419 20.76 28.36 1.60
N ARG A 420 20.56 28.21 0.29
CA ARG A 420 19.79 27.10 -0.28
C ARG A 420 20.56 25.78 -0.01
N ALA A 421 19.83 24.75 0.41
CA ALA A 421 20.41 23.41 0.54
C ALA A 421 20.87 22.89 -0.83
N PRO A 422 21.95 22.07 -0.88
CA PRO A 422 22.54 21.63 -2.14
C PRO A 422 21.59 20.76 -2.96
N ILE A 423 21.62 20.95 -4.28
CA ILE A 423 20.98 20.06 -5.24
C ILE A 423 21.87 18.83 -5.41
N ALA A 424 21.31 17.63 -5.28
CA ALA A 424 22.05 16.41 -5.57
C ALA A 424 21.85 15.98 -7.02
N ILE A 425 22.92 15.52 -7.65
CA ILE A 425 22.94 15.03 -9.03
C ILE A 425 23.47 13.59 -9.01
N LYS A 426 22.70 12.67 -9.58
CA LYS A 426 23.10 11.28 -9.88
C LYS A 426 23.58 11.19 -11.32
N ALA A 427 24.74 10.60 -11.52
CA ALA A 427 25.23 10.15 -12.80
C ALA A 427 25.44 8.63 -12.80
N LYS A 428 24.65 7.92 -13.61
CA LYS A 428 24.72 6.46 -13.78
C LYS A 428 26.02 6.07 -14.49
N GLY A 429 26.83 5.22 -13.86
CA GLY A 429 27.98 4.53 -14.43
C GLY A 429 27.62 3.13 -14.91
N TRP A 430 28.61 2.25 -14.99
CA TRP A 430 28.42 0.87 -15.43
C TRP A 430 28.09 -0.03 -14.25
N ASP A 431 28.89 0.09 -13.19
CA ASP A 431 28.79 -0.67 -11.94
C ASP A 431 28.41 0.23 -10.75
N HIS A 432 28.58 1.56 -10.88
CA HIS A 432 28.27 2.53 -9.82
C HIS A 432 27.37 3.68 -10.27
N SER A 433 26.59 4.23 -9.35
CA SER A 433 26.04 5.58 -9.47
C SER A 433 26.97 6.58 -8.81
N TYR A 434 27.21 7.72 -9.45
CA TYR A 434 28.03 8.79 -8.92
C TYR A 434 27.16 9.96 -8.47
N ILE A 435 27.32 10.39 -7.23
CA ILE A 435 26.54 11.47 -6.62
C ILE A 435 27.43 12.67 -6.39
N THR A 436 26.99 13.86 -6.83
CA THR A 436 27.64 15.15 -6.53
C THR A 436 26.61 16.13 -5.99
N PHE A 437 27.07 17.07 -5.16
CA PHE A 437 26.25 18.09 -4.52
C PHE A 437 26.59 19.46 -5.10
N MET A 438 25.62 20.09 -5.75
CA MET A 438 25.71 21.42 -6.31
C MET A 438 25.18 22.45 -5.31
N THR A 439 26.02 23.42 -4.97
CA THR A 439 25.64 24.61 -4.18
C THR A 439 25.60 25.83 -5.08
N ASP A 440 24.65 26.72 -4.81
CA ASP A 440 24.59 28.01 -5.49
C ASP A 440 25.87 28.80 -5.21
N ALA A 441 26.25 29.63 -6.19
CA ALA A 441 27.36 30.56 -6.04
C ALA A 441 27.13 31.51 -4.85
N GLU A 442 28.20 31.80 -4.10
CA GLU A 442 28.11 32.71 -2.95
C GLU A 442 27.93 34.17 -3.40
N THR A 443 28.36 34.50 -4.62
CA THR A 443 28.25 35.83 -5.22
C THR A 443 27.54 35.77 -6.59
N PRO A 444 26.78 36.80 -6.97
CA PRO A 444 26.19 36.87 -8.32
C PRO A 444 27.28 36.84 -9.41
N GLY A 445 27.21 35.86 -10.32
CA GLY A 445 28.14 35.70 -11.43
C GLY A 445 29.27 34.69 -11.21
N GLU A 446 29.44 34.16 -10.00
CA GLU A 446 30.29 32.98 -9.77
C GLU A 446 29.64 31.72 -10.33
N ALA A 447 30.46 30.74 -10.70
CA ALA A 447 29.97 29.42 -11.09
C ALA A 447 29.46 28.65 -9.84
N PRO A 448 28.44 27.79 -9.98
CA PRO A 448 28.03 26.91 -8.89
C PRO A 448 29.20 26.02 -8.46
N ARG A 449 29.29 25.76 -7.15
CA ARG A 449 30.33 24.89 -6.59
C ARG A 449 29.79 23.46 -6.45
N PHE A 450 30.63 22.50 -6.79
CA PHE A 450 30.30 21.08 -6.72
C PHE A 450 31.20 20.35 -5.72
N SER A 451 30.64 19.38 -5.02
CA SER A 451 31.46 18.36 -4.36
C SER A 451 32.08 17.42 -5.40
N PRO A 452 33.24 16.81 -5.13
CA PRO A 452 33.70 15.66 -5.90
C PRO A 452 32.61 14.58 -5.96
N PRO A 453 32.47 13.84 -7.08
CA PRO A 453 31.54 12.72 -7.15
C PRO A 453 31.92 11.61 -6.17
N VAL A 454 30.92 11.11 -5.44
CA VAL A 454 31.05 9.93 -4.57
C VAL A 454 30.30 8.75 -5.19
N ALA A 455 30.88 7.56 -5.13
CA ALA A 455 30.30 6.36 -5.74
C ALA A 455 29.35 5.62 -4.79
N SER A 456 28.23 5.15 -5.34
CA SER A 456 27.24 4.28 -4.73
C SER A 456 27.16 2.99 -5.55
N THR A 457 26.99 1.84 -4.89
CA THR A 457 26.76 0.56 -5.61
C THR A 457 25.32 0.43 -6.12
N VAL A 458 24.44 1.35 -5.73
CA VAL A 458 23.05 1.39 -6.19
C VAL A 458 22.96 2.07 -7.56
N LEU A 459 22.86 1.25 -8.60
CA LEU A 459 22.88 1.71 -10.00
C LEU A 459 21.57 2.39 -10.44
N TRP A 460 20.43 1.87 -10.00
CA TRP A 460 19.09 2.32 -10.42
C TRP A 460 18.25 2.79 -9.24
N GLY A 461 17.06 3.28 -9.53
CA GLY A 461 16.08 3.66 -8.53
C GLY A 461 15.94 5.16 -8.34
N ASP A 462 15.03 5.52 -7.44
CA ASP A 462 14.60 6.89 -7.23
C ASP A 462 15.61 7.65 -6.38
N LEU A 463 15.88 8.89 -6.78
CA LEU A 463 16.79 9.81 -6.09
C LEU A 463 15.99 10.82 -5.26
N TYR A 464 16.20 10.82 -3.95
CA TYR A 464 15.59 11.76 -3.00
C TYR A 464 16.66 12.68 -2.41
N CYS A 465 16.26 13.92 -2.08
CA CYS A 465 17.15 14.92 -1.48
C CYS A 465 16.62 15.31 -0.10
N ARG A 466 17.54 15.43 0.86
CA ARG A 466 17.21 15.88 2.23
C ARG A 466 18.37 16.69 2.78
N GLY A 467 18.20 18.01 2.87
CA GLY A 467 19.26 18.90 3.33
C GLY A 467 20.56 18.72 2.53
N GLY A 468 21.64 18.31 3.20
CA GLY A 468 22.94 18.02 2.59
C GLY A 468 23.16 16.57 2.14
N GLU A 469 22.11 15.74 2.13
CA GLU A 469 22.18 14.32 1.81
C GLU A 469 21.32 13.97 0.59
N ALA A 470 21.77 12.94 -0.14
CA ALA A 470 21.06 12.30 -1.21
C ALA A 470 20.76 10.85 -0.83
N VAL A 471 19.56 10.36 -1.16
CA VAL A 471 19.15 8.99 -0.86
C VAL A 471 18.69 8.32 -2.14
N LEU A 472 19.36 7.25 -2.54
CA LEU A 472 18.90 6.36 -3.61
C LEU A 472 18.10 5.22 -2.99
N VAL A 473 16.92 4.94 -3.53
CA VAL A 473 16.11 3.78 -3.14
C VAL A 473 15.83 2.92 -4.37
N ALA A 474 16.33 1.70 -4.34
CA ALA A 474 16.14 0.71 -5.39
C ALA A 474 15.33 -0.48 -4.88
N ASN A 475 14.31 -0.86 -5.64
CA ASN A 475 13.55 -2.09 -5.42
C ASN A 475 14.07 -3.17 -6.35
N GLU A 476 14.69 -4.18 -5.76
CA GLU A 476 15.20 -5.39 -6.39
C GLU A 476 14.45 -6.60 -5.86
N GLY A 477 14.74 -7.79 -6.36
CA GLY A 477 14.16 -9.01 -5.84
C GLY A 477 14.13 -10.14 -6.84
N GLU A 478 13.71 -11.30 -6.35
CA GLU A 478 13.68 -12.55 -7.11
C GLU A 478 12.23 -13.02 -7.24
N SER A 479 11.87 -13.46 -8.45
CA SER A 479 10.60 -14.15 -8.66
C SER A 479 10.77 -15.63 -8.33
N ALA A 480 9.87 -16.16 -7.51
CA ALA A 480 9.79 -17.57 -7.17
C ALA A 480 8.37 -18.10 -7.40
N ALA A 481 8.19 -19.43 -7.37
CA ALA A 481 6.87 -20.04 -7.47
C ALA A 481 5.92 -19.58 -6.35
N SER A 482 6.46 -19.17 -5.20
CA SER A 482 5.71 -18.65 -4.05
C SER A 482 5.46 -17.13 -4.08
N GLY A 483 5.81 -16.44 -5.17
CA GLY A 483 5.67 -14.99 -5.32
C GLY A 483 7.00 -14.27 -5.53
N TYR A 484 6.94 -12.95 -5.53
CA TYR A 484 8.07 -12.05 -5.64
C TYR A 484 8.66 -11.74 -4.26
N TRP A 485 9.96 -11.91 -4.10
CA TRP A 485 10.67 -11.66 -2.84
C TRP A 485 11.55 -10.42 -2.99
N PRO A 486 11.05 -9.23 -2.61
CA PRO A 486 11.80 -8.00 -2.80
C PRO A 486 13.05 -7.92 -1.92
N SER A 487 14.00 -7.13 -2.36
CA SER A 487 15.06 -6.54 -1.57
C SER A 487 15.08 -5.05 -1.85
N VAL A 488 15.12 -4.23 -0.81
CA VAL A 488 15.25 -2.79 -0.97
C VAL A 488 16.67 -2.41 -0.66
N VAL A 489 17.35 -1.81 -1.63
CA VAL A 489 18.69 -1.26 -1.44
C VAL A 489 18.56 0.24 -1.28
N VAL A 490 19.11 0.76 -0.18
CA VAL A 490 19.13 2.18 0.13
C VAL A 490 20.57 2.65 0.18
N SER A 491 20.94 3.63 -0.65
CA SER A 491 22.23 4.32 -0.56
C SER A 491 22.03 5.71 0.00
N ARG A 492 22.67 6.02 1.13
CA ARG A 492 22.70 7.37 1.70
C ARG A 492 24.05 8.01 1.41
N CYS A 493 24.03 9.08 0.65
CA CYS A 493 25.23 9.78 0.21
C CYS A 493 25.28 11.19 0.77
N SER A 494 26.48 11.64 1.11
CA SER A 494 26.83 13.04 1.37
C SER A 494 28.06 13.40 0.53
N ALA A 495 28.50 14.65 0.58
CA ALA A 495 29.73 15.07 -0.11
C ALA A 495 30.99 14.29 0.32
N SER A 496 30.96 13.57 1.45
CA SER A 496 32.10 12.77 1.95
C SER A 496 32.05 11.29 1.57
N GLY A 497 30.91 10.76 1.10
CA GLY A 497 30.79 9.35 0.72
C GLY A 497 29.37 8.80 0.76
N CYS A 498 29.21 7.54 0.37
CA CYS A 498 27.93 6.81 0.40
C CYS A 498 27.98 5.63 1.38
N LYS A 499 26.83 5.34 2.00
CA LYS A 499 26.60 4.15 2.81
C LYS A 499 25.39 3.40 2.26
N ASP A 500 25.65 2.17 1.83
CA ASP A 500 24.63 1.31 1.25
C ASP A 500 24.07 0.37 2.31
N THR A 501 22.77 0.12 2.27
CA THR A 501 22.06 -0.77 3.19
C THR A 501 21.03 -1.56 2.40
N THR A 502 21.15 -2.89 2.44
CA THR A 502 20.20 -3.79 1.78
C THR A 502 19.29 -4.43 2.83
N MET A 503 17.99 -4.29 2.64
CA MET A 503 16.99 -5.03 3.39
C MET A 503 16.42 -6.13 2.48
N ALA A 504 16.67 -7.39 2.85
CA ALA A 504 16.06 -8.54 2.20
C ALA A 504 14.69 -8.84 2.84
N PHE A 505 13.61 -8.72 2.08
CA PHE A 505 12.24 -8.86 2.57
C PHE A 505 11.93 -10.27 3.09
N LYS A 506 12.54 -11.29 2.49
CA LYS A 506 12.41 -12.69 2.93
C LYS A 506 12.84 -12.91 4.38
N LYS A 507 13.75 -12.08 4.91
CA LYS A 507 14.17 -12.11 6.32
C LYS A 507 13.22 -11.34 7.24
N SER A 508 12.45 -10.38 6.72
CA SER A 508 11.62 -9.46 7.52
C SER A 508 10.18 -9.91 7.74
N ILE A 509 9.57 -10.58 6.75
CA ILE A 509 8.18 -11.07 6.82
C ILE A 509 8.08 -12.60 6.96
N GLY A 510 9.22 -13.31 6.94
CA GLY A 510 9.25 -14.77 6.86
C GLY A 510 8.99 -15.29 5.44
N GLN A 511 8.98 -16.60 5.28
CA GLN A 511 8.76 -17.26 3.98
C GLN A 511 7.27 -17.59 3.73
N ASP A 512 6.34 -16.82 4.32
CA ASP A 512 4.89 -17.06 4.15
C ASP A 512 4.46 -16.57 2.75
N PRO A 513 4.07 -17.45 1.82
CA PRO A 513 3.70 -17.06 0.46
C PRO A 513 2.50 -16.11 0.41
N LEU A 514 1.66 -16.09 1.44
CA LEU A 514 0.48 -15.24 1.50
C LEU A 514 0.82 -13.76 1.72
N LEU A 515 2.01 -13.49 2.26
CA LEU A 515 2.57 -12.15 2.46
C LEU A 515 3.47 -11.73 1.30
N ALA A 516 3.91 -12.67 0.46
CA ALA A 516 4.72 -12.38 -0.69
C ALA A 516 3.90 -11.59 -1.73
N PRO A 517 4.43 -10.48 -2.25
CA PRO A 517 3.87 -9.80 -3.41
C PRO A 517 3.80 -10.72 -4.63
N ALA A 518 2.84 -10.51 -5.54
CA ALA A 518 2.76 -11.31 -6.76
C ALA A 518 3.87 -10.95 -7.76
N SER A 519 4.26 -9.68 -7.82
CA SER A 519 5.23 -9.16 -8.79
C SER A 519 6.06 -8.00 -8.24
N LYS A 520 7.05 -7.55 -9.02
CA LYS A 520 7.81 -6.32 -8.72
C LYS A 520 6.92 -5.07 -8.68
N ALA A 521 5.84 -5.02 -9.46
CA ALA A 521 4.92 -3.88 -9.49
C ALA A 521 4.12 -3.74 -8.19
N ASP A 522 4.05 -4.80 -7.39
CA ASP A 522 3.34 -4.85 -6.11
C ASP A 522 4.18 -4.37 -4.92
N VAL A 523 5.31 -3.69 -5.20
CA VAL A 523 6.27 -3.27 -4.19
C VAL A 523 6.81 -1.88 -4.51
N GLN A 524 6.78 -0.97 -3.53
CA GLN A 524 7.44 0.33 -3.63
C GLN A 524 8.11 0.71 -2.31
N GLY A 525 9.39 1.03 -2.39
CA GLY A 525 10.17 1.68 -1.35
C GLY A 525 10.44 3.14 -1.72
N VAL A 526 10.16 4.07 -0.80
CA VAL A 526 10.46 5.51 -0.97
C VAL A 526 11.12 6.08 0.29
N GLU A 527 11.94 7.12 0.13
CA GLU A 527 12.44 7.89 1.27
C GLU A 527 11.29 8.71 1.87
N LEU A 528 11.15 8.71 3.20
CA LEU A 528 10.15 9.50 3.92
C LEU A 528 10.69 9.95 5.27
N ALA A 529 10.93 11.25 5.41
CA ALA A 529 11.34 11.93 6.63
C ALA A 529 12.56 11.27 7.32
N GLY A 530 13.55 10.86 6.53
CA GLY A 530 14.75 10.16 6.99
C GLY A 530 14.59 8.67 7.22
N LYS A 531 13.45 8.10 6.90
CA LYS A 531 13.12 6.68 7.04
C LYS A 531 12.87 6.09 5.65
N LEU A 532 12.82 4.77 5.59
CA LEU A 532 12.33 4.04 4.44
C LEU A 532 10.85 3.74 4.69
N LEU A 533 9.97 4.28 3.84
CA LEU A 533 8.59 3.81 3.73
C LEU A 533 8.59 2.67 2.71
N PHE A 534 8.20 1.48 3.15
CA PHE A 534 8.07 0.31 2.29
C PHE A 534 6.62 -0.12 2.23
N VAL A 535 6.02 -0.12 1.04
CA VAL A 535 4.62 -0.46 0.78
C VAL A 535 4.57 -1.64 -0.18
N TRP A 536 3.74 -2.63 0.12
CA TRP A 536 3.56 -3.78 -0.76
C TRP A 536 2.14 -4.33 -0.72
N ARG A 537 1.69 -4.93 -1.83
CA ARG A 537 0.43 -5.67 -1.91
C ARG A 537 0.72 -7.15 -1.70
N ALA A 538 0.24 -7.72 -0.59
CA ALA A 538 0.34 -9.14 -0.30
C ALA A 538 -0.71 -9.94 -1.08
N ALA A 539 -0.43 -11.22 -1.42
CA ALA A 539 -1.34 -12.07 -2.20
C ALA A 539 -2.74 -12.27 -1.57
N SER A 540 -2.85 -12.28 -0.24
CA SER A 540 -4.16 -12.36 0.45
C SER A 540 -4.23 -11.50 1.73
N GLY A 541 -3.17 -10.74 1.99
CA GLY A 541 -2.99 -9.93 3.19
C GLY A 541 -3.31 -8.45 3.01
N GLY A 542 -3.80 -8.02 1.84
CA GLY A 542 -4.05 -6.62 1.54
C GLY A 542 -2.79 -5.80 1.24
N LEU A 543 -2.99 -4.50 1.07
CA LEU A 543 -1.92 -3.51 0.97
C LEU A 543 -1.36 -3.21 2.36
N ARG A 544 -0.04 -3.30 2.50
CA ARG A 544 0.67 -3.21 3.77
C ARG A 544 1.78 -2.18 3.67
N MET A 545 2.18 -1.66 4.83
CA MET A 545 3.36 -0.82 4.94
C MET A 545 4.18 -1.09 6.19
N ARG A 546 5.46 -0.73 6.10
CA ARG A 546 6.36 -0.53 7.23
C ARG A 546 7.08 0.80 7.06
N LEU A 547 7.37 1.46 8.18
CA LEU A 547 8.11 2.71 8.20
C LEU A 547 9.17 2.66 9.29
N GLY A 548 10.43 2.85 8.93
CA GLY A 548 11.53 2.86 9.88
C GLY A 548 12.88 3.15 9.21
N PRO A 549 13.96 3.28 9.98
CA PRO A 549 15.32 3.26 9.43
C PRO A 549 15.51 2.01 8.56
N ALA A 550 16.25 2.11 7.46
CA ALA A 550 16.38 1.01 6.49
C ALA A 550 16.94 -0.27 7.15
N GLU A 551 17.89 -0.10 8.07
CA GLU A 551 18.51 -1.15 8.87
C GLU A 551 17.59 -1.79 9.93
N GLN A 552 16.50 -1.11 10.30
CA GLN A 552 15.52 -1.55 11.32
C GLN A 552 14.15 -1.87 10.72
N LEU A 553 13.97 -1.73 9.40
CA LEU A 553 12.68 -1.91 8.75
C LEU A 553 12.14 -3.33 8.91
N ALA A 554 13.03 -4.32 9.07
CA ALA A 554 12.64 -5.71 9.31
C ALA A 554 11.90 -5.92 10.64
N SER A 555 12.17 -5.09 11.64
CA SER A 555 11.51 -5.10 12.95
C SER A 555 10.48 -3.97 13.13
N ALA A 556 10.34 -3.09 12.13
CA ALA A 556 9.36 -2.02 12.17
C ALA A 556 7.93 -2.58 12.19
N GLU A 557 7.03 -1.86 12.84
CA GLU A 557 5.62 -2.23 12.91
C GLU A 557 5.04 -2.35 11.50
N GLU A 558 4.42 -3.49 11.24
CA GLU A 558 3.68 -3.74 10.02
C GLU A 558 2.23 -3.31 10.18
N ARG A 559 1.76 -2.47 9.25
CA ARG A 559 0.40 -1.94 9.24
C ARG A 559 -0.30 -2.33 7.95
N VAL A 560 -1.52 -2.86 8.08
CA VAL A 560 -2.40 -3.10 6.94
C VAL A 560 -3.11 -1.78 6.62
N LEU A 561 -2.96 -1.32 5.39
CA LEU A 561 -3.56 -0.08 4.92
C LEU A 561 -4.93 -0.30 4.29
N PHE A 562 -5.04 -1.35 3.47
CA PHE A 562 -6.23 -1.64 2.69
C PHE A 562 -6.43 -3.15 2.54
N ASP A 563 -7.62 -3.66 2.84
CA ASP A 563 -8.02 -5.03 2.51
C ASP A 563 -8.69 -5.02 1.14
N ASP A 564 -7.95 -5.48 0.13
CA ASP A 564 -8.39 -5.48 -1.25
C ASP A 564 -9.38 -6.60 -1.57
N HIS A 565 -9.58 -7.57 -0.68
CA HIS A 565 -10.58 -8.62 -0.85
C HIS A 565 -11.91 -8.33 -0.12
N ALA A 566 -12.00 -7.24 0.65
CA ALA A 566 -13.20 -6.87 1.39
C ALA A 566 -14.14 -5.95 0.58
N HIS A 567 -15.41 -6.36 0.49
CA HIS A 567 -16.52 -5.65 -0.15
C HIS A 567 -17.68 -5.39 0.82
N ASP A 568 -18.64 -4.57 0.37
CA ASP A 568 -19.89 -4.28 1.11
C ASP A 568 -20.65 -5.57 1.49
N ASP A 569 -20.57 -6.61 0.65
CA ASP A 569 -21.25 -7.89 0.78
C ASP A 569 -20.37 -9.04 1.33
N GLY A 570 -19.09 -8.78 1.59
CA GLY A 570 -18.18 -9.74 2.20
C GLY A 570 -16.84 -9.91 1.46
N TYR A 571 -16.24 -11.09 1.57
CA TYR A 571 -14.98 -11.42 0.91
C TYR A 571 -15.19 -11.76 -0.57
N ARG A 572 -14.26 -11.36 -1.44
CA ARG A 572 -14.19 -11.82 -2.84
C ARG A 572 -12.79 -12.29 -3.20
N ALA A 573 -12.74 -13.30 -4.08
CA ALA A 573 -11.47 -13.85 -4.55
C ALA A 573 -10.69 -12.87 -5.43
N GLU A 574 -11.38 -12.02 -6.19
CA GLU A 574 -10.76 -10.99 -7.02
C GLU A 574 -10.43 -9.75 -6.17
N PRO A 575 -9.20 -9.20 -6.28
CA PRO A 575 -8.82 -8.01 -5.54
C PRO A 575 -9.48 -6.75 -6.13
N THR A 576 -9.89 -5.85 -5.25
CA THR A 576 -10.47 -4.53 -5.58
C THR A 576 -9.42 -3.48 -5.86
N LEU A 577 -8.22 -3.65 -5.32
CA LEU A 577 -7.05 -2.83 -5.62
C LEU A 577 -6.41 -3.36 -6.89
N LEU A 578 -6.42 -2.55 -7.94
CA LEU A 578 -5.85 -2.91 -9.24
C LEU A 578 -4.34 -2.59 -9.28
N GLU A 579 -3.98 -1.41 -8.77
CA GLU A 579 -2.61 -0.88 -8.77
C GLU A 579 -2.45 0.15 -7.65
N PHE A 580 -1.22 0.35 -7.17
CA PHE A 580 -0.90 1.44 -6.25
C PHE A 580 0.40 2.15 -6.66
N GLN A 581 0.54 3.40 -6.23
CA GLN A 581 1.77 4.18 -6.41
C GLN A 581 2.06 5.01 -5.16
N VAL A 582 3.32 5.15 -4.80
CA VAL A 582 3.80 5.97 -3.70
C VAL A 582 4.72 7.06 -4.25
N LEU A 583 4.36 8.31 -4.03
CA LEU A 583 5.12 9.48 -4.48
C LEU A 583 5.63 10.22 -3.26
N SER A 584 6.94 10.24 -3.03
CA SER A 584 7.50 11.00 -1.90
C SER A 584 7.79 12.44 -2.28
N SER A 585 7.50 13.33 -1.33
CA SER A 585 7.95 14.72 -1.33
C SER A 585 9.15 14.94 -0.40
N GLY A 586 9.62 13.92 0.31
CA GLY A 586 10.66 14.00 1.34
C GLY A 586 10.08 14.04 2.74
N THR A 587 9.19 14.99 3.09
CA THR A 587 8.59 15.03 4.44
C THR A 587 7.32 14.19 4.57
N ASP A 588 6.60 14.07 3.45
CA ASP A 588 5.33 13.36 3.33
C ASP A 588 5.36 12.54 2.04
N ALA A 589 4.57 11.47 1.98
CA ALA A 589 4.36 10.69 0.77
C ALA A 589 2.87 10.67 0.39
N VAL A 590 2.59 10.64 -0.91
CA VAL A 590 1.25 10.41 -1.46
C VAL A 590 1.14 8.95 -1.86
N LEU A 591 0.20 8.23 -1.23
CA LEU A 591 -0.23 6.91 -1.65
C LEU A 591 -1.46 7.04 -2.54
N LEU A 592 -1.32 6.59 -3.79
CA LEU A 592 -2.39 6.50 -4.77
C LEU A 592 -2.88 5.05 -4.86
N LEU A 593 -4.19 4.85 -4.75
CA LEU A 593 -4.84 3.55 -4.86
C LEU A 593 -5.78 3.56 -6.06
N ASN A 594 -5.46 2.79 -7.10
CA ASN A 594 -6.38 2.57 -8.21
C ASN A 594 -7.26 1.35 -7.90
N THR A 595 -8.55 1.59 -7.72
CA THR A 595 -9.52 0.57 -7.32
C THR A 595 -10.61 0.37 -8.37
N THR A 596 -11.41 -0.68 -8.23
CA THR A 596 -12.61 -0.89 -9.06
C THR A 596 -13.67 0.23 -8.96
N ARG A 597 -13.55 1.16 -7.99
CA ARG A 597 -14.41 2.36 -7.82
C ARG A 597 -13.77 3.67 -8.31
N GLY A 598 -12.48 3.67 -8.64
CA GLY A 598 -11.74 4.86 -9.09
C GLY A 598 -10.39 5.03 -8.40
N LEU A 599 -9.77 6.19 -8.62
CA LEU A 599 -8.47 6.54 -8.06
C LEU A 599 -8.66 7.30 -6.74
N TYR A 600 -8.02 6.80 -5.68
CA TYR A 600 -8.02 7.42 -4.35
C TYR A 600 -6.62 7.86 -3.96
N GLY A 601 -6.53 8.92 -3.17
CA GLY A 601 -5.27 9.47 -2.66
C GLY A 601 -5.24 9.56 -1.14
N PHE A 602 -4.07 9.28 -0.57
CA PHE A 602 -3.79 9.43 0.85
C PHE A 602 -2.44 10.09 1.06
N VAL A 603 -2.31 10.91 2.10
CA VAL A 603 -1.03 11.41 2.57
C VAL A 603 -0.53 10.52 3.72
N ILE A 604 0.73 10.14 3.66
CA ILE A 604 1.46 9.44 4.71
C ILE A 604 2.53 10.39 5.24
N ASP A 605 2.44 10.77 6.51
CA ASP A 605 3.44 11.65 7.13
C ASP A 605 4.67 10.89 7.62
N GLY A 606 5.70 11.60 8.10
CA GLY A 606 6.92 10.99 8.65
C GLY A 606 6.76 10.13 9.92
N ALA A 607 5.58 10.15 10.54
CA ALA A 607 5.20 9.23 11.63
C ALA A 607 4.44 8.00 11.12
N GLY A 608 4.09 7.97 9.83
CA GLY A 608 3.30 6.93 9.19
C GLY A 608 1.80 7.12 9.38
N ALA A 609 1.33 8.27 9.89
CA ALA A 609 -0.11 8.53 9.96
C ALA A 609 -0.65 8.70 8.54
N VAL A 610 -1.79 8.03 8.27
CA VAL A 610 -2.41 8.03 6.95
C VAL A 610 -3.67 8.89 7.01
N ALA A 611 -3.79 9.86 6.11
CA ALA A 611 -4.94 10.75 6.02
C ALA A 611 -5.47 10.84 4.58
N PRO A 612 -6.79 11.01 4.38
CA PRO A 612 -7.35 11.30 3.06
C PRO A 612 -6.68 12.50 2.40
N LEU A 613 -6.35 12.37 1.11
CA LEU A 613 -5.87 13.47 0.28
C LEU A 613 -7.04 14.05 -0.51
N ALA A 614 -7.43 15.28 -0.20
CA ALA A 614 -8.46 15.98 -0.96
C ALA A 614 -7.89 16.54 -2.27
N ILE A 615 -8.74 16.72 -3.27
CA ILE A 615 -8.42 17.50 -4.48
C ILE A 615 -9.17 18.84 -4.43
N LYS A 616 -8.46 19.94 -4.66
CA LYS A 616 -9.04 21.29 -4.79
C LYS A 616 -8.75 21.79 -6.19
N VAL A 617 -9.80 21.95 -7.00
CA VAL A 617 -9.68 22.46 -8.37
C VAL A 617 -10.06 23.93 -8.37
N SER A 618 -9.11 24.79 -8.75
CA SER A 618 -9.30 26.23 -8.93
C SER A 618 -9.52 26.61 -10.38
#